data_AF-A0A1I7E1T7-F1
#
_entry.id   AF-A0A1I7E1T7-F1
#
_cell.length_a   1.000
_cell.length_b   1.000
_cell.length_c   1.000
_cell.angle_alpha   90.00
_cell.angle_beta   90.00
_cell.angle_gamma   90.00
#
_symmetry.space_group_name_H-M   'P 1'
#
loop_
_entity.id
_entity.type
_entity.pdbx_description
1 polymer ?
#
loop_
_entity_poly.entity_id
_entity_poly.type
_entity_poly.pdbx_seq_one_letter_code
_entity_poly.pdbx_strand_id
1 'polypeptide(L)'
;MIPEKKNLIVSLMKKDIKFSRFFNEFNDAYGELDICNELILAREAKDGEFVDLLLYLAAVVSYEFKCIDVLNDLITDDWHEKHEELVRLLDFYKSASSVNALYHAALLNLSYRDYDEDFVLADKCIRALAKINNKDAIEKLKLLSAANNDAISNSAKKQLRKLGVIVSPPF
;
A
#
# COMPACT_ATOMS: atom_id res chain seq x y z
N MET A 1 24.12 -8.05 2.59
CA MET A 1 23.10 -8.02 3.67
C MET A 1 22.20 -6.80 3.40
N ILE A 2 21.14 -6.55 4.19
CA ILE A 2 20.22 -5.42 3.95
C ILE A 2 20.96 -4.06 3.89
N PRO A 3 21.91 -3.74 4.79
CA PRO A 3 22.62 -2.46 4.74
C PRO A 3 23.35 -2.18 3.42
N GLU A 4 24.03 -3.18 2.84
CA GLU A 4 24.73 -3.00 1.56
C GLU A 4 23.75 -2.82 0.39
N LYS A 5 22.63 -3.54 0.39
CA LYS A 5 21.55 -3.36 -0.59
C LYS A 5 20.99 -1.94 -0.53
N LYS A 6 20.68 -1.44 0.67
CA LYS A 6 20.23 -0.06 0.88
C LYS A 6 21.23 0.96 0.32
N ASN A 7 22.51 0.82 0.64
CA ASN A 7 23.56 1.73 0.15
C ASN A 7 23.64 1.75 -1.38
N LEU A 8 23.49 0.58 -2.02
CA LEU A 8 23.49 0.48 -3.47
C LEU A 8 22.26 1.17 -4.09
N ILE A 9 21.07 0.98 -3.50
CA ILE A 9 19.84 1.69 -3.93
C ILE A 9 20.00 3.20 -3.74
N VAL A 10 20.49 3.66 -2.58
CA VAL A 10 20.72 5.09 -2.30
C VAL A 10 21.72 5.70 -3.28
N SER A 11 22.77 4.96 -3.67
CA SER A 11 23.73 5.42 -4.68
C SER A 11 23.07 5.62 -6.05
N LEU A 12 22.15 4.73 -6.44
CA LEU A 12 21.33 4.91 -7.64
C LEU A 12 20.42 6.14 -7.52
N MET A 13 19.75 6.33 -6.38
CA MET A 13 18.86 7.47 -6.11
C MET A 13 19.57 8.81 -6.20
N LYS A 14 20.79 8.89 -5.64
CA LYS A 14 21.65 10.08 -5.70
C LYS A 14 22.26 10.33 -7.08
N LYS A 15 22.09 9.38 -8.02
CA LYS A 15 22.70 9.38 -9.34
C LYS A 15 24.24 9.27 -9.31
N ASP A 16 24.79 8.75 -8.21
CA ASP A 16 26.22 8.46 -8.08
C ASP A 16 26.62 7.28 -8.98
N ILE A 17 25.68 6.37 -9.23
CA ILE A 17 25.80 5.27 -10.19
C ILE A 17 24.64 5.29 -11.19
N LYS A 18 24.91 4.80 -12.40
CA LYS A 18 23.88 4.58 -13.43
C LYS A 18 23.10 3.30 -13.13
N PHE A 19 21.88 3.20 -13.64
CA PHE A 19 21.06 2.00 -13.51
C PHE A 19 21.77 0.72 -13.99
N SER A 20 22.49 0.77 -15.12
CA SER A 20 23.24 -0.39 -15.62
C SER A 20 24.30 -0.88 -14.64
N ARG A 21 24.95 0.04 -13.92
CA ARG A 21 25.95 -0.29 -12.90
C ARG A 21 25.29 -0.86 -11.65
N PHE A 22 24.23 -0.22 -11.17
CA PHE A 22 23.41 -0.73 -10.09
C PHE A 22 22.94 -2.16 -10.36
N PHE A 23 22.36 -2.40 -11.53
CA PHE A 23 21.78 -3.69 -11.89
C PHE A 23 22.83 -4.80 -11.91
N ASN A 24 24.00 -4.55 -12.50
CA ASN A 24 25.10 -5.51 -12.51
C ASN A 24 25.63 -5.77 -11.10
N GLU A 25 25.94 -4.73 -10.32
CA GLU A 25 26.47 -4.88 -8.96
C GLU A 25 25.49 -5.58 -8.02
N PHE A 26 24.18 -5.28 -8.14
CA PHE A 26 23.14 -5.95 -7.37
C PHE A 26 23.06 -7.43 -7.74
N ASN A 27 22.99 -7.73 -9.04
CA ASN A 27 22.81 -9.10 -9.50
C ASN A 27 24.02 -9.99 -9.22
N ASP A 28 25.23 -9.47 -9.39
CA ASP A 28 26.47 -10.19 -9.10
C ASP A 28 26.60 -10.54 -7.62
N ALA A 29 26.11 -9.66 -6.72
CA ALA A 29 26.22 -9.84 -5.28
C ALA A 29 25.05 -10.60 -4.65
N TYR A 30 23.82 -10.44 -5.17
CA TYR A 30 22.58 -10.87 -4.51
C TYR A 30 21.67 -11.74 -5.37
N GLY A 31 22.04 -12.00 -6.63
CA GLY A 31 21.17 -12.65 -7.61
C GLY A 31 20.20 -11.66 -8.27
N GLU A 32 19.39 -12.18 -9.19
CA GLU A 32 18.44 -11.37 -9.97
C GLU A 32 17.58 -10.47 -9.07
N LEU A 33 17.47 -9.19 -9.44
CA LEU A 33 16.65 -8.22 -8.73
C LEU A 33 15.17 -8.66 -8.69
N ASP A 34 14.74 -9.13 -7.52
CA ASP A 34 13.35 -9.47 -7.21
C ASP A 34 12.85 -8.57 -6.08
N ILE A 35 12.16 -7.49 -6.43
CA ILE A 35 11.62 -6.54 -5.44
C ILE A 35 10.58 -7.20 -4.54
N CYS A 36 9.86 -8.22 -5.02
CA CYS A 36 8.88 -8.92 -4.19
C CYS A 36 9.57 -9.67 -3.06
N ASN A 37 10.63 -10.41 -3.37
CA ASN A 37 11.44 -11.10 -2.36
C ASN A 37 12.11 -10.10 -1.40
N GLU A 38 12.64 -8.98 -1.90
CA GLU A 38 13.24 -7.96 -1.04
C GLU A 38 12.21 -7.31 -0.09
N LEU A 39 10.96 -7.10 -0.52
CA LEU A 39 9.89 -6.60 0.35
C LEU A 39 9.53 -7.59 1.45
N ILE A 40 9.55 -8.89 1.18
CA ILE A 40 9.36 -9.94 2.20
C ILE A 40 10.47 -9.83 3.26
N LEU A 41 11.74 -9.75 2.83
CA LEU A 41 12.88 -9.61 3.74
C LEU A 41 12.82 -8.31 4.56
N ALA A 42 12.41 -7.20 3.94
CA ALA A 42 12.21 -5.93 4.62
C ALA A 42 11.13 -6.04 5.72
N ARG A 43 10.03 -6.72 5.40
CA ARG A 43 8.93 -6.97 6.34
C ARG A 43 9.35 -7.86 7.52
N GLU A 44 10.06 -8.96 7.25
CA GLU A 44 10.60 -9.85 8.29
C GLU A 44 11.54 -9.13 9.26
N ALA A 45 12.35 -8.21 8.74
CA ALA A 45 13.23 -7.36 9.52
C ALA A 45 12.52 -6.15 10.18
N LYS A 46 11.24 -5.90 9.86
CA LYS A 46 10.50 -4.67 10.19
C LYS A 46 11.27 -3.39 9.84
N ASP A 47 11.90 -3.40 8.67
CA ASP A 47 12.78 -2.32 8.21
C ASP A 47 12.02 -1.35 7.30
N GLY A 48 11.42 -0.31 7.91
CA GLY A 48 10.60 0.67 7.20
C GLY A 48 11.38 1.51 6.17
N GLU A 49 12.65 1.77 6.43
CA GLU A 49 13.53 2.44 5.48
C GLU A 49 13.79 1.54 4.26
N PHE A 50 13.96 0.23 4.47
CA PHE A 50 14.15 -0.66 3.34
C PHE A 50 12.90 -0.77 2.47
N VAL A 51 11.71 -0.84 3.09
CA VAL A 51 10.43 -0.77 2.36
C VAL A 51 10.37 0.50 1.50
N ASP A 52 10.72 1.67 2.06
CA ASP A 52 10.74 2.93 1.31
C ASP A 52 11.63 2.87 0.06
N LEU A 53 12.87 2.44 0.25
CA LEU A 53 13.86 2.34 -0.81
C LEU A 53 13.43 1.36 -1.92
N LEU A 54 12.80 0.25 -1.54
CA LEU A 54 12.29 -0.74 -2.48
C LEU A 54 11.09 -0.25 -3.29
N LEU A 55 10.15 0.46 -2.66
CA LEU A 55 9.01 1.06 -3.36
C LEU A 55 9.48 2.17 -4.32
N TYR A 56 10.48 2.97 -3.91
CA TYR A 56 11.12 3.92 -4.82
C TYR A 56 11.81 3.23 -6.00
N LEU A 57 12.62 2.20 -5.73
CA LEU A 57 13.32 1.45 -6.77
C LEU A 57 12.32 0.85 -7.77
N ALA A 58 11.22 0.28 -7.28
CA ALA A 58 10.14 -0.24 -8.10
C ALA A 58 9.58 0.82 -9.05
N ALA A 59 9.37 2.04 -8.58
CA ALA A 59 8.93 3.14 -9.44
C ALA A 59 9.98 3.50 -10.52
N VAL A 60 11.27 3.57 -10.15
CA VAL A 60 12.36 3.89 -11.10
C VAL A 60 12.47 2.87 -12.22
N VAL A 61 12.34 1.58 -11.87
CA VAL A 61 12.49 0.48 -12.84
C VAL A 61 11.17 0.06 -13.49
N SER A 62 10.07 0.78 -13.20
CA SER A 62 8.72 0.43 -13.65
C SER A 62 8.36 -1.03 -13.33
N TYR A 63 8.67 -1.47 -12.12
CA TYR A 63 8.48 -2.84 -11.66
C TYR A 63 7.01 -3.21 -11.62
N GLU A 64 6.67 -4.34 -12.22
CA GLU A 64 5.34 -4.94 -12.14
C GLU A 64 5.27 -5.89 -10.93
N PHE A 65 4.50 -5.51 -9.92
CA PHE A 65 4.32 -6.31 -8.72
C PHE A 65 3.42 -7.52 -9.00
N LYS A 66 3.97 -8.71 -8.83
CA LYS A 66 3.23 -9.98 -8.87
C LYS A 66 2.85 -10.49 -7.46
N CYS A 67 3.52 -9.98 -6.42
CA CYS A 67 3.31 -10.29 -5.02
C CYS A 67 2.25 -9.38 -4.34
N ILE A 68 1.02 -9.41 -4.84
CA ILE A 68 -0.06 -8.57 -4.28
C ILE A 68 -0.35 -8.92 -2.82
N ASP A 69 -0.15 -10.18 -2.44
CA ASP A 69 -0.19 -10.66 -1.06
C ASP A 69 0.79 -9.91 -0.13
N VAL A 70 2.03 -9.71 -0.56
CA VAL A 70 3.03 -8.96 0.23
C VAL A 70 2.62 -7.48 0.39
N LEU A 71 2.04 -6.87 -0.64
CA LEU A 71 1.51 -5.50 -0.56
C LEU A 71 0.30 -5.41 0.38
N ASN A 72 -0.56 -6.44 0.38
CA ASN A 72 -1.72 -6.55 1.28
C ASN A 72 -1.29 -6.73 2.74
N ASP A 73 -0.19 -7.42 2.99
CA ASP A 73 0.36 -7.56 4.33
C ASP A 73 0.94 -6.22 4.81
N LEU A 74 1.81 -5.60 4.01
CA LEU A 74 2.47 -4.33 4.35
C LEU A 74 1.47 -3.20 4.63
N ILE A 75 0.37 -3.08 3.87
CA ILE A 75 -0.60 -2.00 4.12
C ILE A 75 -1.30 -2.14 5.48
N THR A 76 -1.26 -3.34 6.09
CA THR A 76 -1.85 -3.58 7.41
C THR A 76 -0.85 -3.49 8.57
N ASP A 77 0.44 -3.46 8.26
CA ASP A 77 1.51 -3.33 9.25
C ASP A 77 1.64 -1.89 9.77
N ASP A 78 1.88 -1.70 11.06
CA ASP A 78 1.89 -0.38 11.72
C ASP A 78 3.29 0.21 11.95
N TRP A 79 4.36 -0.53 11.63
CA TRP A 79 5.74 -0.19 11.93
C TRP A 79 6.47 0.66 10.86
N HIS A 80 5.79 1.02 9.77
CA HIS A 80 6.34 1.86 8.70
C HIS A 80 5.37 2.98 8.28
N GLU A 81 5.83 3.91 7.46
CA GLU A 81 5.05 5.10 7.07
C GLU A 81 4.57 5.09 5.60
N LYS A 82 4.66 3.94 4.91
CA LYS A 82 4.40 3.83 3.46
C LYS A 82 2.97 3.44 3.08
N HIS A 83 2.01 3.58 3.99
CA HIS A 83 0.61 3.18 3.75
C HIS A 83 -0.03 3.85 2.53
N GLU A 84 0.19 5.15 2.31
CA GLU A 84 -0.39 5.84 1.15
C GLU A 84 0.21 5.38 -0.18
N GLU A 85 1.49 5.06 -0.19
CA GLU A 85 2.19 4.48 -1.34
C GLU A 85 1.59 3.11 -1.69
N LEU A 86 1.40 2.28 -0.66
CA LEU A 86 0.79 0.96 -0.78
C LEU A 86 -0.66 1.06 -1.26
N VAL A 87 -1.48 1.97 -0.73
CA VAL A 87 -2.83 2.20 -1.25
C VAL A 87 -2.81 2.56 -2.73
N ARG A 88 -1.87 3.42 -3.17
CA ARG A 88 -1.77 3.77 -4.59
C ARG A 88 -1.45 2.56 -5.47
N LEU A 89 -0.55 1.68 -5.03
CA LEU A 89 -0.25 0.44 -5.74
C LEU A 89 -1.47 -0.48 -5.79
N LEU A 90 -2.14 -0.70 -4.65
CA LEU A 90 -3.34 -1.56 -4.61
C LEU A 90 -4.52 -0.97 -5.40
N ASP A 91 -4.66 0.36 -5.46
CA ASP A 91 -5.62 1.07 -6.31
C ASP A 91 -5.32 0.93 -7.80
N PHE A 92 -4.04 0.78 -8.17
CA PHE A 92 -3.61 0.52 -9.53
C PHE A 92 -3.93 -0.93 -9.94
N TYR A 93 -3.52 -1.91 -9.12
CA TYR A 93 -3.71 -3.34 -9.42
C TYR A 93 -5.16 -3.80 -9.28
N LYS A 94 -5.94 -3.19 -8.38
CA LYS A 94 -7.37 -3.48 -8.13
C LYS A 94 -7.66 -4.97 -7.92
N SER A 95 -6.73 -5.68 -7.29
CA SER A 95 -6.90 -7.11 -7.02
C SER A 95 -8.06 -7.36 -6.06
N ALA A 96 -8.87 -8.37 -6.35
CA ALA A 96 -9.89 -8.84 -5.42
C ALA A 96 -9.30 -9.31 -4.08
N SER A 97 -8.06 -9.81 -4.08
CA SER A 97 -7.38 -10.23 -2.84
C SER A 97 -7.11 -9.07 -1.87
N SER A 98 -7.10 -7.82 -2.36
CA SER A 98 -6.79 -6.62 -1.57
C SER A 98 -7.96 -6.06 -0.77
N VAL A 99 -9.18 -6.60 -0.95
CA VAL A 99 -10.39 -6.06 -0.32
C VAL A 99 -10.29 -6.02 1.21
N ASN A 100 -9.85 -7.11 1.84
CA ASN A 100 -9.75 -7.15 3.30
C ASN A 100 -8.63 -6.23 3.81
N ALA A 101 -7.47 -6.23 3.15
CA ALA A 101 -6.35 -5.39 3.53
C ALA A 101 -6.69 -3.89 3.44
N LEU A 102 -7.33 -3.45 2.36
CA LEU A 102 -7.80 -2.06 2.21
C LEU A 102 -8.87 -1.68 3.24
N TYR A 103 -9.77 -2.61 3.57
CA TYR A 103 -10.76 -2.39 4.63
C TYR A 103 -10.08 -2.20 5.99
N HIS A 104 -9.12 -3.06 6.35
CA HIS A 104 -8.38 -2.93 7.60
C HIS A 104 -7.56 -1.65 7.64
N ALA A 105 -6.87 -1.32 6.56
CA ALA A 105 -6.10 -0.09 6.45
C ALA A 105 -6.94 1.18 6.56
N ALA A 106 -8.21 1.15 6.12
CA ALA A 106 -9.13 2.27 6.30
C ALA A 106 -9.50 2.53 7.77
N LEU A 107 -9.31 1.56 8.65
CA LEU A 107 -9.64 1.62 10.07
C LEU A 107 -8.39 1.66 10.98
N LEU A 108 -7.19 1.59 10.38
CA LEU A 108 -5.94 1.63 11.13
C LEU A 108 -5.78 2.99 11.82
N ASN A 109 -5.40 2.94 13.09
CA ASN A 109 -4.89 4.09 13.81
C ASN A 109 -3.36 4.02 13.84
N LEU A 110 -2.69 4.96 13.17
CA LEU A 110 -1.24 4.97 13.00
C LEU A 110 -0.69 6.17 13.76
N SER A 111 0.21 5.93 14.71
CA SER A 111 0.75 6.98 15.60
C SER A 111 1.42 8.14 14.85
N TYR A 112 2.09 7.84 13.74
CA TYR A 112 2.70 8.86 12.88
C TYR A 112 1.66 9.74 12.13
N ARG A 113 0.38 9.38 12.23
CA ARG A 113 -0.78 10.09 11.65
C ARG A 113 -1.74 10.62 12.69
N ASP A 114 -1.35 10.77 13.96
CA ASP A 114 -2.22 11.34 15.00
C ASP A 114 -2.74 12.76 14.66
N TYR A 115 -2.11 13.45 13.68
CA TYR A 115 -2.54 14.75 13.13
C TYR A 115 -3.37 14.65 11.83
N ASP A 116 -3.70 13.46 11.33
CA ASP A 116 -4.50 13.25 10.10
C ASP A 116 -5.99 13.48 10.40
N GLU A 117 -6.35 14.74 10.68
CA GLU A 117 -7.73 15.17 10.95
C GLU A 117 -8.67 14.87 9.77
N ASP A 118 -8.12 14.79 8.56
CA ASP A 118 -8.85 14.57 7.31
C ASP A 118 -9.04 13.07 6.95
N PHE A 119 -8.47 12.15 7.72
CA PHE A 119 -8.51 10.70 7.48
C PHE A 119 -8.13 10.34 6.03
N VAL A 120 -7.08 10.97 5.50
CA VAL A 120 -6.68 10.89 4.08
C VAL A 120 -6.42 9.45 3.66
N LEU A 121 -5.75 8.67 4.51
CA LEU A 121 -5.48 7.25 4.23
C LEU A 121 -6.79 6.46 4.08
N ALA A 122 -7.75 6.68 4.98
CA ALA A 122 -9.03 5.97 4.95
C ALA A 122 -9.85 6.33 3.70
N ASP A 123 -9.91 7.61 3.31
CA ASP A 123 -10.59 8.03 2.08
C ASP A 123 -9.97 7.38 0.84
N LYS A 124 -8.63 7.25 0.79
CA LYS A 124 -7.94 6.56 -0.30
C LYS A 124 -8.28 5.07 -0.34
N CYS A 125 -8.25 4.38 0.79
CA CYS A 125 -8.66 2.97 0.89
C CYS A 125 -10.11 2.76 0.43
N ILE A 126 -11.04 3.61 0.88
CA ILE A 126 -12.45 3.59 0.50
C ILE A 126 -12.64 3.76 -1.01
N ARG A 127 -11.89 4.67 -1.64
CA ARG A 127 -11.92 4.86 -3.10
C ARG A 127 -11.36 3.66 -3.84
N ALA A 128 -10.29 3.05 -3.34
CA ALA A 128 -9.71 1.83 -3.92
C ALA A 128 -10.70 0.66 -3.86
N LEU A 129 -11.38 0.45 -2.73
CA LEU A 129 -12.46 -0.52 -2.59
C LEU A 129 -13.58 -0.28 -3.62
N ALA A 130 -14.01 0.97 -3.78
CA ALA A 130 -15.04 1.33 -4.75
C ALA A 130 -14.63 1.07 -6.21
N LYS A 131 -13.33 1.12 -6.53
CA LYS A 131 -12.81 0.77 -7.86
C LYS A 131 -12.64 -0.73 -8.07
N ILE A 132 -12.38 -1.52 -7.02
CA ILE A 132 -12.40 -2.99 -7.09
C ILE A 132 -13.81 -3.49 -7.41
N ASN A 133 -14.83 -2.89 -6.78
CA ASN A 133 -16.25 -3.04 -7.14
C ASN A 133 -16.75 -4.49 -7.31
N ASN A 134 -16.22 -5.43 -6.54
CA ASN A 134 -16.79 -6.77 -6.43
C ASN A 134 -17.74 -6.85 -5.21
N LYS A 135 -18.44 -7.97 -5.06
CA LYS A 135 -19.40 -8.18 -3.97
C LYS A 135 -18.76 -7.92 -2.59
N ASP A 136 -17.56 -8.44 -2.36
CA ASP A 136 -16.88 -8.31 -1.07
C ASP A 136 -16.48 -6.85 -0.79
N ALA A 137 -15.99 -6.13 -1.80
CA ALA A 137 -15.66 -4.71 -1.69
C ALA A 137 -16.89 -3.85 -1.35
N ILE A 138 -18.04 -4.16 -1.97
CA ILE A 138 -19.31 -3.49 -1.66
C ILE A 138 -19.74 -3.78 -0.21
N GLU A 139 -19.61 -5.01 0.27
CA GLU A 139 -19.91 -5.35 1.66
C GLU A 139 -18.98 -4.63 2.64
N LYS A 140 -17.68 -4.52 2.35
CA LYS A 140 -16.75 -3.72 3.17
C LYS A 140 -17.10 -2.23 3.16
N LEU A 141 -17.50 -1.67 2.02
CA LEU A 141 -17.98 -0.29 1.95
C LEU A 141 -19.24 -0.08 2.79
N LYS A 142 -20.19 -1.03 2.83
CA LYS A 142 -21.37 -0.95 3.70
C LYS A 142 -20.96 -0.94 5.18
N LEU A 143 -20.01 -1.79 5.59
CA LEU A 143 -19.48 -1.78 6.96
C LEU A 143 -18.84 -0.43 7.31
N LEU A 144 -17.99 0.10 6.42
CA LEU A 144 -17.36 1.42 6.62
C LEU A 144 -18.40 2.55 6.66
N SER A 145 -19.50 2.43 5.92
CA SER A 145 -20.60 3.41 5.95
C SER A 145 -21.32 3.47 7.31
N ALA A 146 -21.19 2.43 8.13
CA ALA A 146 -21.74 2.35 9.49
C ALA A 146 -20.67 2.56 10.58
N ALA A 147 -19.43 2.93 10.22
CA ALA A 147 -18.35 3.14 11.19
C ALA A 147 -18.66 4.33 12.13
N ASN A 148 -18.21 4.23 13.38
CA ASN A 148 -18.30 5.29 14.39
C ASN A 148 -17.21 6.37 14.17
N ASN A 149 -17.09 6.83 12.92
CA ASN A 149 -16.21 7.91 12.50
C ASN A 149 -16.86 8.58 11.29
N ASP A 150 -17.21 9.86 11.43
CA ASP A 150 -17.99 10.57 10.42
C ASP A 150 -17.24 10.72 9.10
N ALA A 151 -15.92 10.91 9.11
CA ALA A 151 -15.13 11.04 7.88
C ALA A 151 -15.15 9.73 7.06
N ILE A 152 -14.89 8.60 7.73
CA ILE A 152 -14.92 7.25 7.14
C ILE A 152 -16.33 6.92 6.65
N SER A 153 -17.34 7.10 7.52
CA SER A 153 -18.74 6.83 7.21
C SER A 153 -19.23 7.63 6.00
N ASN A 154 -18.96 8.94 5.98
CA ASN A 154 -19.39 9.82 4.89
C ASN A 154 -18.69 9.52 3.58
N SER A 155 -17.38 9.20 3.60
CA SER A 155 -16.66 8.80 2.39
C SER A 155 -17.22 7.50 1.81
N ALA A 156 -17.46 6.48 2.65
CA ALA A 156 -18.02 5.21 2.21
C ALA A 156 -19.44 5.38 1.63
N LYS A 157 -20.33 6.13 2.30
CA LYS A 157 -21.67 6.48 1.79
C LYS A 157 -21.60 7.19 0.44
N LYS A 158 -20.64 8.11 0.27
CA LYS A 158 -20.42 8.82 -1.01
C LYS A 158 -20.03 7.86 -2.13
N GLN A 159 -19.16 6.88 -1.88
CA GLN A 159 -18.80 5.90 -2.91
C GLN A 159 -19.94 4.93 -3.21
N LEU A 160 -20.66 4.43 -2.19
CA LEU A 160 -21.83 3.56 -2.40
C LEU A 160 -22.90 4.23 -3.26
N ARG A 161 -23.19 5.52 -3.01
CA ARG A 161 -24.11 6.31 -3.84
C ARG A 161 -23.63 6.43 -5.30
N LYS A 162 -22.33 6.62 -5.53
CA LYS A 162 -21.76 6.65 -6.90
C LYS A 162 -21.88 5.31 -7.62
N LEU A 163 -21.84 4.20 -6.88
CA LEU A 163 -22.04 2.85 -7.41
C LEU A 163 -23.52 2.49 -7.60
N GLY A 164 -24.46 3.37 -7.24
CA GLY A 164 -25.90 3.10 -7.29
C GLY A 164 -26.40 2.14 -6.21
N VAL A 165 -25.62 1.91 -5.15
CA VAL A 165 -26.01 1.06 -4.02
C VAL A 165 -26.80 1.90 -3.01
N ILE A 166 -28.08 1.55 -2.82
CA ILE A 166 -28.93 2.18 -1.81
C ILE A 166 -28.56 1.62 -0.44
N VAL A 167 -28.09 2.50 0.46
CA VAL A 167 -27.85 2.17 1.86
C VAL A 167 -29.06 2.64 2.65
N SER A 168 -29.88 1.71 3.14
CA SER A 168 -30.99 2.05 4.03
C SER A 168 -30.45 2.59 5.36
N PRO A 169 -31.06 3.61 5.98
CA PRO A 169 -30.68 4.05 7.32
C PRO A 169 -30.87 2.89 8.33
N PRO A 170 -30.03 2.78 9.38
CA PRO A 170 -30.37 1.93 10.51
C PRO A 170 -31.64 2.49 11.16
N PHE A 171 -32.64 1.61 11.34
CA PHE A 171 -33.88 1.91 12.06
C PHE A 171 -33.62 2.05 13.56
#